data_AF-A0A5S4F1K3-F1
#
_entry.id   AF-A0A5S4F1K3-F1
#
_cell.length_a   1.000
_cell.length_b   1.000
_cell.length_c   1.000
_cell.angle_alpha   90.00
_cell.angle_beta   90.00
_cell.angle_gamma   90.00
#
_symmetry.space_group_name_H-M   'P 1'
#
loop_
_entity.id
_entity.type
_entity.pdbx_description
1 polymer ?
#
loop_
_entity_poly.entity_id
_entity_poly.type
_entity_poly.pdbx_seq_one_letter_code
_entity_poly.pdbx_strand_id
1 'polypeptide(L)'
;LVVGWLGFAPGFAYLTGLDPVLEMPRLDTPRTSVPAGSVAVAGPYSAVYPSASPGGWRLLGRTSVRVWDVEADPPSLFQPGMRVRFEREGAPPSGGGATRELRGKAAAYGDRSRLTE
;
A
#
# COMPACT_ATOMS: atom_id res chain seq x y z
N LEU A 1 4.87 1.77 7.73
CA LEU A 1 3.58 2.47 7.52
C LEU A 1 2.44 1.59 7.99
N VAL A 2 1.27 2.17 8.28
CA VAL A 2 0.05 1.44 8.64
C VAL A 2 -1.09 1.88 7.72
N VAL A 3 -1.87 0.94 7.21
CA VAL A 3 -3.10 1.24 6.46
C VAL A 3 -4.07 1.94 7.40
N GLY A 4 -4.31 3.23 7.18
CA GLY A 4 -5.29 3.99 7.96
C GLY A 4 -6.70 3.69 7.47
N TRP A 5 -6.95 3.95 6.19
CA TRP A 5 -8.25 3.73 5.56
C TRP A 5 -8.09 3.47 4.06
N LEU A 6 -9.16 2.95 3.47
CA LEU A 6 -9.30 2.71 2.03
C LEU A 6 -10.29 3.72 1.46
N GLY A 7 -10.05 4.23 0.25
CA GLY A 7 -10.90 5.24 -0.37
C GLY A 7 -10.25 5.88 -1.60
N PHE A 8 -10.92 6.84 -2.26
CA PHE A 8 -10.59 7.40 -3.59
C PHE A 8 -10.88 6.47 -4.77
N ALA A 9 -10.38 5.23 -4.75
CA ALA A 9 -10.65 4.21 -5.77
C ALA A 9 -10.59 2.80 -5.15
N PRO A 10 -11.17 1.77 -5.80
CA PRO A 10 -11.07 0.39 -5.32
C PRO A 10 -9.61 -0.03 -5.06
N GLY A 11 -9.32 -0.45 -3.83
CA GLY A 11 -7.99 -0.87 -3.38
C GLY A 11 -6.95 0.24 -3.17
N PHE A 12 -7.33 1.52 -3.29
CA PHE A 12 -6.44 2.62 -2.92
C PHE A 12 -6.43 2.79 -1.40
N ALA A 13 -5.25 2.65 -0.80
CA ALA A 13 -5.04 2.73 0.64
C ALA A 13 -4.23 3.97 1.02
N TYR A 14 -4.71 4.70 2.02
CA TYR A 14 -3.97 5.77 2.67
C TYR A 14 -3.10 5.18 3.77
N LEU A 15 -1.79 5.23 3.57
CA LEU A 15 -0.80 4.72 4.50
C LEU A 15 -0.32 5.86 5.40
N THR A 16 -0.40 5.65 6.71
CA THR A 16 -0.02 6.60 7.76
C THR A 16 1.31 6.20 8.42
N GLY A 17 1.86 7.14 9.20
CA GLY A 17 3.17 6.97 9.85
C GLY A 17 4.34 7.12 8.88
N LEU A 18 4.18 7.96 7.86
CA LEU A 18 5.28 8.38 6.99
C LEU A 18 6.33 9.12 7.82
N ASP A 19 7.60 8.94 7.48
CA ASP A 19 8.67 9.72 8.09
C ASP A 19 8.46 11.21 7.75
N PRO A 20 8.45 12.12 8.75
CA PRO A 20 8.31 13.56 8.52
C PRO A 20 9.29 14.14 7.48
N VAL A 21 10.47 13.56 7.32
CA VAL A 21 11.46 13.98 6.31
C VAL A 21 10.98 13.74 4.87
N LEU A 22 10.06 12.79 4.67
CA LEU A 22 9.48 12.46 3.37
C LEU A 22 8.16 13.18 3.10
N GLU A 23 7.66 13.99 4.04
CA GLU A 23 6.43 14.74 3.84
C GLU A 23 6.61 15.81 2.79
N MET A 24 5.79 15.75 1.75
CA MET A 24 5.83 16.72 0.65
C MET A 24 4.41 17.09 0.22
N PRO A 25 4.13 18.37 -0.07
CA PRO A 25 2.84 18.76 -0.62
C PRO A 25 2.59 18.07 -1.96
N ARG A 26 1.30 17.93 -2.29
CA ARG A 26 0.85 17.54 -3.63
C ARG A 26 1.42 18.50 -4.67
N LEU A 27 1.48 18.06 -5.92
CA LEU A 27 1.70 18.93 -7.06
C LEU A 27 0.54 19.93 -7.16
N ASP A 28 0.87 21.18 -7.51
CA ASP A 28 -0.12 22.22 -7.76
C ASP A 28 -1.04 21.85 -8.92
N THR A 29 -0.47 21.29 -9.99
CA THR A 29 -1.20 20.73 -11.13
C THR A 29 -1.10 19.21 -11.10
N PRO A 30 -2.22 18.46 -10.95
CA PRO A 30 -2.20 17.01 -10.96
C PRO A 30 -1.82 16.46 -12.34
N ARG A 31 -1.22 15.26 -12.36
CA ARG A 31 -1.05 14.53 -13.61
C ARG A 31 -2.40 14.04 -14.10
N THR A 32 -2.60 14.07 -15.41
CA THR A 32 -3.79 13.50 -16.07
C THR A 32 -3.85 11.99 -15.91
N SER A 33 -2.70 11.32 -15.78
CA SER A 33 -2.61 9.90 -15.53
C SER A 33 -1.36 9.54 -14.72
N VAL A 34 -1.56 8.80 -13.64
CA VAL A 34 -0.53 8.14 -12.83
C VAL A 34 -0.63 6.64 -13.12
N PRO A 35 0.46 5.95 -13.49
CA PRO A 35 0.41 4.51 -13.77
C PRO A 35 -0.01 3.66 -12.55
N ALA A 36 -0.65 2.51 -12.83
CA ALA A 36 -0.91 1.50 -11.80
C ALA A 36 0.39 0.99 -11.17
N GLY A 37 0.33 0.70 -9.86
CA GLY A 37 1.47 0.30 -9.05
C GLY A 37 2.39 1.44 -8.64
N SER A 38 2.10 2.70 -9.01
CA SER A 38 2.89 3.84 -8.54
C SER A 38 2.83 4.00 -7.03
N VAL A 39 4.00 4.04 -6.39
CA VAL A 39 4.18 4.38 -4.98
C VAL A 39 4.35 5.89 -4.88
N ALA A 40 3.58 6.53 -4.04
CA ALA A 40 3.57 7.99 -3.95
C ALA A 40 3.42 8.51 -2.52
N VAL A 41 3.72 9.79 -2.32
CA VAL A 41 3.50 10.54 -1.07
C VAL A 41 2.77 11.85 -1.30
N ALA A 42 2.00 12.28 -0.29
CA ALA A 42 1.32 13.56 -0.23
C ALA A 42 1.03 13.94 1.23
N GLY A 43 1.63 15.02 1.71
CA GLY A 43 1.64 15.39 3.12
C GLY A 43 2.15 14.23 3.98
N PRO A 44 1.46 13.86 5.06
CA PRO A 44 1.86 12.78 5.97
C PRO A 44 1.52 11.37 5.45
N TYR A 45 1.05 11.25 4.20
CA TYR A 45 0.51 10.00 3.65
C TYR A 45 1.38 9.41 2.56
N SER A 46 1.41 8.08 2.49
CA SER A 46 1.87 7.33 1.33
C SER A 46 0.75 6.46 0.77
N ALA A 47 0.84 6.06 -0.50
CA ALA A 47 -0.13 5.19 -1.15
C ALA A 47 0.49 4.40 -2.30
N VAL A 48 -0.20 3.34 -2.72
CA VAL A 48 0.01 2.65 -4.00
C VAL A 48 -1.22 2.87 -4.86
N TYR A 49 -1.04 3.38 -6.08
CA TYR A 49 -2.13 3.54 -7.04
C TYR A 49 -2.57 2.15 -7.57
N PRO A 50 -3.81 1.69 -7.34
CA PRO A 50 -4.27 0.35 -7.73
C PRO A 50 -4.47 0.23 -9.25
N SER A 51 -4.82 1.33 -9.90
CA SER A 51 -5.09 1.43 -11.35
C SER A 51 -4.63 2.79 -11.88
N ALA A 52 -4.56 2.92 -13.20
CA ALA A 52 -4.21 4.20 -13.82
C ALA A 52 -5.30 5.25 -13.55
N SER A 53 -4.92 6.38 -12.96
CA SER A 53 -5.87 7.44 -12.58
C SER A 53 -5.18 8.81 -12.48
N PRO A 54 -5.92 9.93 -12.61
CA PRO A 54 -5.36 11.26 -12.37
C PRO A 54 -4.86 11.39 -10.92
N GLY A 55 -3.74 12.09 -10.72
CA GLY A 55 -3.12 12.15 -9.40
C GLY A 55 -2.09 13.25 -9.25
N GLY A 56 -2.18 13.98 -8.13
CA GLY A 56 -1.25 15.04 -7.75
C GLY A 56 -0.19 14.61 -6.75
N TRP A 57 -0.06 13.33 -6.43
CA TRP A 57 0.91 12.88 -5.43
C TRP A 57 2.33 12.85 -6.02
N ARG A 58 3.34 13.00 -5.15
CA ARG A 58 4.75 12.91 -5.53
C ARG A 58 5.10 11.43 -5.70
N LEU A 59 5.51 11.02 -6.89
CA LEU A 59 5.81 9.61 -7.20
C LEU A 59 7.23 9.28 -6.73
N LEU A 60 7.37 8.21 -5.95
CA LEU A 60 8.66 7.71 -5.44
C LEU A 60 9.19 6.55 -6.28
N GLY A 61 8.30 5.79 -6.91
CA GLY A 61 8.65 4.61 -7.69
C GLY A 61 7.42 3.80 -8.09
N ARG A 62 7.64 2.53 -8.43
CA ARG A 62 6.58 1.58 -8.78
C ARG A 62 6.82 0.24 -8.12
N THR A 63 5.74 -0.48 -7.84
CA THR A 63 5.75 -1.88 -7.42
C THR A 63 5.00 -2.73 -8.44
N SER A 64 5.44 -3.99 -8.57
CA SER A 64 4.73 -5.04 -9.32
C SER A 64 3.63 -5.71 -8.48
N VAL A 65 3.57 -5.42 -7.18
CA VAL A 65 2.54 -5.96 -6.28
C VAL A 65 1.17 -5.43 -6.69
N ARG A 66 0.25 -6.36 -6.96
CA ARG A 66 -1.15 -6.06 -7.25
C ARG A 66 -1.90 -5.83 -5.95
N VAL A 67 -2.31 -4.58 -5.71
CA VAL A 67 -3.03 -4.18 -4.48
C VAL A 67 -4.55 -4.28 -4.59
N TRP A 68 -5.05 -4.43 -5.82
CA TRP A 68 -6.46 -4.63 -6.16
C TRP A 68 -6.58 -5.66 -7.28
N ASP A 69 -7.42 -6.66 -7.10
CA ASP A 69 -7.78 -7.66 -8.10
C ASP A 69 -9.26 -8.02 -7.95
N VAL A 70 -10.07 -7.74 -8.96
CA VAL A 70 -11.53 -7.98 -8.90
C VAL A 70 -11.88 -9.46 -8.85
N GLU A 71 -10.98 -10.33 -9.32
CA GLU A 71 -11.17 -11.78 -9.34
C GLU A 71 -10.64 -12.45 -8.06
N ALA A 72 -10.03 -11.71 -7.14
CA ALA A 72 -9.50 -12.23 -5.89
C ALA A 72 -10.51 -12.12 -4.73
N ASP A 73 -10.35 -12.99 -3.73
CA ASP A 73 -11.09 -12.95 -2.47
C ASP A 73 -10.12 -12.92 -1.26
N PRO A 74 -10.01 -11.80 -0.52
CA PRO A 74 -10.66 -10.51 -0.79
C PRO A 74 -10.04 -9.77 -1.99
N PRO A 75 -10.79 -8.89 -2.68
CA PRO A 75 -10.30 -8.21 -3.88
C PRO A 75 -9.26 -7.13 -3.58
N SER A 76 -9.20 -6.64 -2.34
CA SER A 76 -8.15 -5.73 -1.89
C SER A 76 -7.09 -6.45 -1.08
N LEU A 77 -5.83 -6.21 -1.42
CA LEU A 77 -4.70 -6.65 -0.62
C LEU A 77 -4.66 -5.92 0.74
N PHE A 78 -5.07 -4.66 0.78
CA PHE A 78 -4.99 -3.84 1.98
C PHE A 78 -6.23 -3.99 2.85
N GLN A 79 -6.02 -3.98 4.16
CA GLN A 79 -7.06 -3.90 5.17
C GLN A 79 -6.66 -2.84 6.20
N PRO A 80 -7.61 -2.04 6.73
CA PRO A 80 -7.32 -1.10 7.81
C PRO A 80 -6.55 -1.77 8.97
N GLY A 81 -5.54 -1.08 9.49
CA GLY A 81 -4.65 -1.60 10.54
C GLY A 81 -3.48 -2.46 10.04
N MET A 82 -3.46 -2.87 8.77
CA MET A 82 -2.35 -3.66 8.22
C MET A 82 -1.04 -2.85 8.18
N ARG A 83 0.07 -3.48 8.59
CA ARG A 83 1.41 -2.88 8.49
C ARG A 83 1.97 -3.08 7.08
N VAL A 84 2.54 -2.02 6.52
CA VAL A 84 3.15 -2.00 5.19
C VAL A 84 4.58 -1.50 5.30
N ARG A 85 5.50 -2.22 4.64
CA ARG A 85 6.89 -1.84 4.46
C ARG A 85 7.20 -1.86 2.97
N PHE A 86 7.80 -0.79 2.48
CA PHE A 86 8.36 -0.75 1.14
C PHE A 86 9.83 -1.11 1.21
N GLU A 87 10.27 -2.00 0.33
CA GLU A 87 11.66 -2.38 0.17
C GLU A 87 12.06 -2.17 -1.28
N ARG A 88 13.31 -1.75 -1.50
CA ARG A 88 13.84 -1.64 -2.85
C ARG A 88 14.06 -3.05 -3.40
N GLU A 89 13.52 -3.32 -4.59
CA GLU A 89 13.77 -4.58 -5.28
C GLU A 89 15.27 -4.78 -5.51
N GLY A 90 15.78 -5.95 -5.11
CA GLY A 90 17.21 -6.30 -5.19
C GLY A 90 18.09 -5.74 -4.08
N ALA A 91 17.56 -5.01 -3.10
CA ALA A 91 18.30 -4.72 -1.88
C ALA A 91 18.44 -6.00 -1.03
N PRO A 92 19.58 -6.25 -0.36
CA PRO A 92 19.68 -7.32 0.60
C PRO A 92 18.59 -7.14 1.67
N PRO A 93 17.95 -8.23 2.14
CA PRO A 93 16.91 -8.12 3.15
C PRO A 93 17.49 -7.40 4.37
N SER A 94 16.92 -6.25 4.69
CA SER A 94 17.35 -5.47 5.84
C SER A 94 16.86 -6.19 7.09
N GLY A 95 17.78 -6.84 7.80
CA GLY A 95 17.51 -7.69 8.96
C GLY A 95 16.62 -6.99 9.99
N GLY A 96 15.52 -7.66 10.35
CA GLY A 96 14.61 -7.21 11.39
C GLY A 96 13.21 -7.77 11.26
N GLY A 97 12.96 -8.92 11.91
CA GLY A 97 11.62 -9.45 12.17
C GLY A 97 11.04 -10.31 11.05
N ALA A 98 10.53 -11.50 11.41
CA ALA A 98 9.92 -12.46 10.51
C ALA A 98 8.71 -11.84 9.77
N THR A 99 8.95 -11.32 8.56
CA THR A 99 7.90 -11.06 7.58
C THR A 99 7.76 -12.32 6.74
N ARG A 100 6.62 -13.00 6.87
CA ARG A 100 6.25 -14.16 6.05
C ARG A 100 6.40 -13.79 4.57
N GLU A 101 7.37 -14.40 3.90
CA GLU A 101 7.48 -14.33 2.43
C GLU A 101 6.19 -14.88 1.82
N LEU A 102 5.48 -14.06 1.06
CA LEU A 102 4.37 -14.50 0.22
C LEU A 102 4.94 -15.15 -1.05
N ARG A 103 5.57 -16.33 -0.90
CA ARG A 103 5.71 -17.30 -1.99
C ARG A 103 4.52 -18.25 -1.96
N GLY A 104 3.60 -18.07 -2.90
CA GLY A 104 2.62 -19.09 -3.29
C GLY A 104 1.50 -19.36 -2.27
N LYS A 105 0.26 -19.24 -2.75
CA LYS A 105 -1.01 -19.51 -2.06
C LYS A 105 -1.29 -18.63 -0.85
N ALA A 106 -2.16 -17.65 -1.06
CA ALA A 106 -2.87 -16.93 -0.03
C ALA A 106 -3.67 -17.91 0.85
N ALA A 107 -3.02 -18.45 1.87
CA ALA A 107 -3.68 -18.92 3.08
C ALA A 107 -3.67 -17.73 4.04
N ALA A 108 -4.78 -16.98 4.04
CA ALA A 108 -5.13 -16.03 5.06
C ALA A 108 -5.30 -16.80 6.37
N TYR A 109 -4.36 -16.64 7.28
CA TYR A 109 -4.47 -17.15 8.64
C TYR A 109 -5.22 -16.09 9.43
N GLY A 110 -6.54 -16.23 9.49
CA GLY A 110 -7.37 -15.50 10.44
C GLY A 110 -7.19 -16.10 11.82
N ASP A 111 -6.59 -15.33 12.73
CA ASP A 111 -6.58 -15.62 14.15
C ASP A 111 -8.03 -15.64 14.66
N ARG A 112 -8.55 -16.84 14.91
CA ARG A 112 -9.79 -17.04 15.67
C ARG A 112 -9.44 -17.07 17.15
N SER A 113 -9.29 -15.89 17.74
CA SER A 113 -9.32 -15.73 19.19
C SER A 113 -10.77 -15.50 19.62
N ARG A 114 -11.36 -16.56 20.17
CA ARG A 114 -12.38 -16.61 21.23
C ARG A 114 -12.99 -15.28 21.68
N LEU A 115 -14.32 -15.17 21.59
CA LEU A 115 -15.27 -14.75 22.63
C LEU A 115 -16.60 -15.47 22.28
N THR A 116 -16.96 -16.60 22.89
CA THR A 116 -17.85 -16.70 24.07
C THR A 116 -18.51 -15.38 24.43
N GLU A 117 -19.78 -15.20 24.06
CA GLU A 117 -20.96 -15.57 24.87
C GLU A 117 -22.09 -16.07 23.96
#